data_AF-A0AAW1M5E8-F1
#
_entry.id   AF-A0AAW1M5E8-F1
#
_cell.length_a   1.000
_cell.length_b   1.000
_cell.length_c   1.000
_cell.angle_alpha   90.00
_cell.angle_beta   90.00
_cell.angle_gamma   90.00
#
_symmetry.space_group_name_H-M   'P 1'
#
loop_
_entity.id
_entity.type
_entity.pdbx_description
1 polymer ?
#
loop_
_entity_poly.entity_id
_entity_poly.type
_entity_poly.pdbx_seq_one_letter_code
_entity_poly.pdbx_strand_id
1 'polypeptide(L)'
;MEVLQKVTTWIMIMLISIIIPTLVTPTLGFDTVKWTLQFGKDSTHYTTTLTSLRDKVKELDKKGKPVAMCGFPVTSKDPVKSKKFILVEIVGSDSRIVTLAFQTSDIYFLGYRDKINNAARANFVADAKLTDEEKRDIFPDVEKKNQINLPYGESYASMEDAAGRSRSSIDLGVQRLDERINKVYGLSYGAKPTKENKKKLAEFGLTVVQMVAEAARFSDIENRVINGGLEKKSFSPDDNMIALEKEWGKISQAIHNASPSCKELKDKLDFPSNVNTVDGLRSYISLLKFKKVKTTRDVARVEL
;
A
#
# COMPACT_ATOMS: atom_id res chain seq x y z
N MET A 1 52.75 -38.64 41.46
CA MET A 1 53.38 -37.36 41.87
C MET A 1 54.33 -36.98 40.73
N GLU A 2 54.03 -36.09 39.80
CA GLU A 2 53.10 -34.96 39.77
C GLU A 2 52.24 -35.06 38.51
N VAL A 3 50.96 -35.35 38.73
CA VAL A 3 49.90 -34.77 37.91
C VAL A 3 49.70 -33.39 38.52
N LEU A 4 50.11 -32.32 37.85
CA LEU A 4 49.47 -31.00 37.82
C LEU A 4 50.41 -30.01 37.12
N GLN A 5 49.80 -29.15 36.30
CA GLN A 5 50.31 -27.81 35.96
C GLN A 5 51.25 -27.68 34.74
N LYS A 6 50.69 -27.86 33.53
CA LYS A 6 50.70 -26.80 32.50
C LYS A 6 49.37 -26.80 31.75
N VAL A 7 48.40 -26.22 32.45
CA VAL A 7 47.13 -25.72 31.94
C VAL A 7 47.40 -24.53 31.00
N THR A 8 46.43 -24.27 30.13
CA THR A 8 46.25 -23.09 29.26
C THR A 8 47.22 -22.96 28.09
N THR A 9 46.79 -23.50 26.95
CA THR A 9 46.73 -22.93 25.58
C THR A 9 46.65 -24.17 24.71
N TRP A 10 45.48 -24.66 24.33
CA TRP A 10 44.81 -24.33 23.08
C TRP A 10 43.31 -24.59 23.25
N ILE A 11 42.57 -23.52 23.54
CA ILE A 11 41.10 -23.54 23.60
C ILE A 11 40.56 -23.60 22.17
N MET A 12 39.71 -24.61 21.95
CA MET A 12 38.61 -24.65 21.00
C MET A 12 38.40 -23.41 20.13
N ILE A 13 38.85 -23.49 18.87
CA ILE A 13 38.16 -22.85 17.75
C ILE A 13 37.58 -24.00 16.91
N MET A 14 36.58 -24.69 17.46
CA MET A 14 35.61 -25.38 16.61
C MET A 14 34.57 -24.33 16.24
N LEU A 15 34.74 -23.77 15.05
CA LEU A 15 33.70 -23.04 14.34
C LEU A 15 32.52 -24.00 14.13
N ILE A 16 31.58 -23.99 15.07
CA ILE A 16 30.22 -24.46 14.80
C ILE A 16 29.62 -23.41 13.88
N SER A 17 29.88 -23.58 12.57
CA SER A 17 29.07 -22.96 11.54
C SER A 17 27.68 -23.57 11.67
N ILE A 18 26.84 -22.95 12.49
CA ILE A 18 25.40 -23.17 12.41
C ILE A 18 25.04 -22.70 11.01
N ILE A 19 24.87 -23.66 10.09
CA ILE A 19 24.14 -23.45 8.85
C ILE A 19 22.73 -23.12 9.32
N ILE A 20 22.45 -21.84 9.54
CA ILE A 20 21.07 -21.36 9.56
C ILE A 20 20.57 -21.72 8.17
N PRO A 21 19.62 -22.64 8.01
CA PRO A 21 19.01 -22.84 6.71
C PRO A 21 18.51 -21.47 6.30
N THR A 22 19.10 -20.92 5.24
CA THR A 22 18.59 -19.72 4.59
C THR A 22 17.15 -20.08 4.26
N LEU A 23 16.20 -19.52 5.02
CA LEU A 23 14.80 -19.60 4.63
C LEU A 23 14.77 -18.99 3.24
N VAL A 24 14.62 -19.86 2.24
CA VAL A 24 14.25 -19.45 0.89
C VAL A 24 12.89 -18.79 1.09
N THR A 25 12.90 -17.47 1.21
CA THR A 25 11.68 -16.71 1.21
C THR A 25 11.09 -16.96 -0.18
N PRO A 26 9.86 -17.51 -0.28
CA PRO A 26 9.27 -17.70 -1.58
C PRO A 26 9.26 -16.34 -2.28
N THR A 27 9.90 -16.27 -3.45
CA THR A 27 9.90 -15.06 -4.26
C THR A 27 8.46 -14.81 -4.65
N LEU A 28 7.87 -13.74 -4.11
CA LEU A 28 6.52 -13.34 -4.47
C LEU A 28 6.48 -13.00 -5.96
N GLY A 29 5.33 -13.23 -6.60
CA GLY A 29 5.22 -13.18 -8.07
C GLY A 29 5.33 -11.77 -8.68
N PHE A 30 5.45 -10.73 -7.85
CA PHE A 30 5.45 -9.33 -8.25
C PHE A 30 6.47 -8.52 -7.47
N ASP A 31 6.82 -7.36 -8.05
CA ASP A 31 7.59 -6.34 -7.38
C ASP A 31 7.03 -6.05 -5.97
N THR A 32 7.93 -5.95 -5.00
CA THR A 32 7.57 -5.75 -3.59
C THR A 32 8.27 -4.50 -3.06
N VAL A 33 7.50 -3.66 -2.38
CA VAL A 33 8.01 -2.57 -1.55
C VAL A 33 7.91 -3.00 -0.10
N LYS A 34 8.96 -2.75 0.69
CA LYS A 34 8.98 -3.10 2.10
C LYS A 34 8.74 -1.87 2.97
N TRP A 35 7.96 -2.06 4.03
CA TRP A 35 7.74 -1.10 5.10
C TRP A 35 7.85 -1.79 6.46
N THR A 36 8.98 -1.61 7.14
CA THR A 36 9.12 -2.03 8.53
C THR A 36 8.54 -0.95 9.42
N LEU A 37 7.55 -1.30 10.24
CA LEU A 37 6.95 -0.36 11.17
C LEU A 37 7.97 0.00 12.26
N GLN A 38 8.37 1.27 12.28
CA GLN A 38 9.19 1.83 13.35
C GLN A 38 8.32 2.78 14.18
N PHE A 39 8.29 2.56 15.49
CA PHE A 39 7.58 3.46 16.39
C PHE A 39 8.41 4.72 16.62
N GLY A 40 7.81 5.89 16.41
CA GLY A 40 8.48 7.18 16.56
C GLY A 40 8.38 8.05 15.30
N LYS A 41 9.24 9.08 15.21
CA LYS A 41 9.24 10.08 14.13
C LYS A 41 10.03 9.64 12.89
N ASP A 42 9.84 8.40 12.45
CA ASP A 42 10.55 7.85 11.30
C ASP A 42 9.84 8.18 9.97
N SER A 43 9.75 9.47 9.68
CA SER A 43 9.12 9.97 8.46
C SER A 43 9.90 9.57 7.20
N THR A 44 11.23 9.48 7.28
CA THR A 44 12.10 9.15 6.14
C THR A 44 11.79 7.78 5.56
N HIS A 45 11.69 6.72 6.38
CA HIS A 45 11.38 5.39 5.84
C HIS A 45 9.97 5.34 5.26
N TYR A 46 8.98 5.97 5.91
CA TYR A 46 7.61 6.03 5.38
C TYR A 46 7.54 6.72 4.01
N THR A 47 8.16 7.90 3.87
CA THR A 47 8.26 8.62 2.59
C THR A 47 9.03 7.83 1.54
N THR A 48 10.10 7.14 1.92
CA THR A 48 10.88 6.30 1.00
C THR A 48 10.07 5.12 0.49
N THR A 49 9.29 4.46 1.37
CA THR A 49 8.34 3.40 1.00
C THR A 49 7.31 3.92 0.01
N LEU A 50 6.65 5.05 0.28
CA LEU A 50 5.64 5.60 -0.62
C LEU A 50 6.24 6.06 -1.96
N THR A 51 7.43 6.63 -1.95
CA THR A 51 8.16 7.00 -3.17
C THR A 51 8.48 5.76 -4.02
N SER A 52 8.97 4.70 -3.39
CA SER A 52 9.23 3.42 -4.06
C SER A 52 7.96 2.80 -4.65
N LEU A 53 6.83 2.92 -3.93
CA LEU A 53 5.53 2.48 -4.43
C LEU A 53 5.11 3.28 -5.67
N ARG A 54 5.16 4.62 -5.60
CA ARG A 54 4.85 5.52 -6.74
C ARG A 54 5.74 5.21 -7.95
N ASP A 55 7.02 4.97 -7.72
CA ASP A 55 7.99 4.67 -8.78
C ASP A 55 7.72 3.36 -9.51
N LYS A 56 7.14 2.37 -8.82
CA LYS A 56 6.81 1.07 -9.41
C LYS A 56 5.45 1.05 -10.13
N VAL A 57 4.53 1.92 -9.74
CA VAL A 57 3.17 1.97 -10.34
C VAL A 57 3.02 3.01 -11.44
N LYS A 58 3.96 3.97 -11.56
CA LYS A 58 3.91 4.99 -12.61
C LYS A 58 4.05 4.36 -13.99
N GLU A 59 3.31 4.90 -14.94
CA GLU A 59 3.42 4.56 -16.35
C GLU A 59 4.82 4.90 -16.86
N LEU A 60 5.39 3.96 -17.61
CA LEU A 60 6.66 4.16 -18.31
C LEU A 60 6.39 4.11 -19.81
N ASP A 61 7.07 4.99 -20.55
CA ASP A 61 7.01 4.98 -21.99
C ASP A 61 7.86 3.87 -22.62
N LYS A 62 7.87 3.77 -23.96
CA LYS A 62 8.64 2.74 -24.68
C LYS A 62 10.16 2.77 -24.41
N LYS A 63 10.70 3.87 -23.89
CA LYS A 63 12.12 4.02 -23.53
C LYS A 63 12.34 3.83 -22.02
N GLY A 64 11.32 3.45 -21.27
CA GLY A 64 11.38 3.32 -19.82
C GLY A 64 11.36 4.65 -19.06
N LYS A 65 11.03 5.77 -19.72
CA LYS A 65 10.93 7.08 -19.05
C LYS A 65 9.54 7.25 -18.40
N PRO A 66 9.44 7.87 -17.21
CA PRO A 66 8.16 8.14 -16.57
C PRO A 66 7.24 9.00 -17.46
N VAL A 67 5.98 8.58 -17.58
CA VAL A 67 4.93 9.41 -18.19
C VAL A 67 4.33 10.32 -17.12
N ALA A 68 4.27 11.61 -17.43
CA ALA A 68 3.70 12.62 -16.57
C ALA A 68 2.66 13.46 -17.31
N MET A 69 1.66 13.96 -16.59
CA MET A 69 0.70 14.94 -17.07
C MET A 69 0.85 16.21 -16.23
N CYS A 70 1.17 17.32 -16.89
CA CYS A 70 1.44 18.60 -16.22
C CYS A 70 2.49 18.52 -15.08
N GLY A 71 3.47 17.63 -15.24
CA GLY A 71 4.54 17.39 -14.27
C GLY A 71 4.16 16.47 -13.11
N PHE A 72 2.97 15.86 -13.12
CA PHE A 72 2.60 14.81 -12.15
C PHE A 72 2.74 13.43 -12.79
N PRO A 73 3.35 12.45 -12.09
CA PRO A 73 3.38 11.08 -12.59
C PRO A 73 1.96 10.51 -12.66
N VAL A 74 1.76 9.58 -13.59
CA VAL A 74 0.46 8.94 -13.84
C VAL A 74 0.57 7.44 -13.61
N THR A 75 -0.44 6.79 -13.04
CA THR A 75 -0.49 5.32 -12.91
C THR A 75 -0.48 4.63 -14.27
N SER A 76 -0.10 3.35 -14.29
CA SER A 76 -0.08 2.59 -15.55
C SER A 76 -1.48 2.42 -16.15
N LYS A 77 -1.60 2.66 -17.46
CA LYS A 77 -2.89 2.52 -18.17
C LYS A 77 -3.29 1.06 -18.32
N ASP A 78 -2.37 0.28 -18.88
CA ASP A 78 -2.56 -1.12 -19.26
C ASP A 78 -1.27 -1.87 -18.91
N PRO A 79 -1.02 -2.13 -17.60
CA PRO A 79 0.20 -2.79 -17.19
C PRO A 79 0.28 -4.18 -17.81
N VAL A 80 1.45 -4.53 -18.36
CA VAL A 80 1.74 -5.91 -18.77
C VAL A 80 1.55 -6.86 -17.59
N LYS A 81 1.25 -8.15 -17.86
CA LYS A 81 0.88 -9.13 -16.82
C LYS A 81 1.82 -9.11 -15.61
N SER A 82 3.14 -9.06 -15.82
CA SER A 82 4.16 -9.04 -14.75
C SER A 82 4.24 -7.74 -13.93
N LYS A 83 3.54 -6.68 -14.34
CA LYS A 83 3.44 -5.40 -13.63
C LYS A 83 2.01 -5.04 -13.26
N LYS A 84 1.06 -5.98 -13.42
CA LYS A 84 -0.36 -5.75 -13.14
C LYS A 84 -0.64 -5.50 -11.66
N PHE A 85 0.14 -6.13 -10.80
CA PHE A 85 0.05 -6.01 -9.36
C PHE A 85 1.36 -5.53 -8.76
N ILE A 86 1.27 -4.88 -7.61
CA ILE A 86 2.39 -4.50 -6.76
C ILE A 86 2.11 -4.99 -5.34
N LEU A 87 3.16 -5.43 -4.66
CA LEU A 87 3.07 -5.90 -3.29
C LEU A 87 3.69 -4.89 -2.33
N VAL A 88 3.08 -4.76 -1.15
CA VAL A 88 3.65 -3.99 -0.04
C VAL A 88 3.78 -4.91 1.16
N GLU A 89 5.01 -5.29 1.48
CA GLU A 89 5.34 -6.07 2.67
C GLU A 89 5.43 -5.13 3.88
N ILE A 90 4.53 -5.32 4.85
CA ILE A 90 4.55 -4.59 6.12
C ILE A 90 5.04 -5.53 7.21
N VAL A 91 6.10 -5.12 7.91
CA VAL A 91 6.66 -5.84 9.06
C VAL A 91 6.27 -5.11 10.34
N GLY A 92 5.37 -5.71 11.13
CA GLY A 92 4.97 -5.21 12.45
C GLY A 92 6.00 -5.50 13.55
N SER A 93 5.76 -4.97 14.76
CA SER A 93 6.72 -5.00 15.88
C SER A 93 7.08 -6.40 16.36
N ASP A 94 6.15 -7.35 16.27
CA ASP A 94 6.35 -8.75 16.70
C ASP A 94 6.89 -9.64 15.56
N SER A 95 7.56 -9.04 14.57
CA SER A 95 7.99 -9.72 13.33
C SER A 95 6.83 -10.37 12.55
N ARG A 96 5.59 -9.96 12.81
CA ARG A 96 4.42 -10.36 12.01
C ARG A 96 4.49 -9.65 10.67
N ILE A 97 4.41 -10.41 9.59
CA ILE A 97 4.51 -9.90 8.23
C ILE A 97 3.17 -10.05 7.54
N VAL A 98 2.61 -8.94 7.07
CA VAL A 98 1.48 -8.93 6.15
C VAL A 98 1.94 -8.38 4.80
N THR A 99 1.58 -9.05 3.72
CA THR A 99 1.91 -8.60 2.36
C THR A 99 0.63 -8.16 1.67
N LEU A 100 0.47 -6.87 1.46
CA LEU A 100 -0.69 -6.28 0.78
C LEU A 100 -0.50 -6.43 -0.74
N ALA A 101 -1.59 -6.66 -1.45
CA ALA A 101 -1.61 -6.63 -2.92
C ALA A 101 -2.44 -5.44 -3.41
N PHE A 102 -1.88 -4.69 -4.36
CA PHE A 102 -2.56 -3.59 -5.03
C PHE A 102 -2.52 -3.74 -6.55
N GLN A 103 -3.56 -3.29 -7.23
CA GLN A 103 -3.55 -3.16 -8.68
C GLN A 103 -2.75 -1.91 -9.11
N THR A 104 -1.81 -2.02 -10.04
CA THR A 104 -0.93 -0.88 -10.37
C THR A 104 -1.62 0.24 -11.16
N SER A 105 -2.72 -0.05 -11.85
CA SER A 105 -3.44 0.94 -12.65
C SER A 105 -4.17 2.00 -11.82
N ASP A 106 -4.49 1.69 -10.57
CA ASP A 106 -5.19 2.62 -9.67
C ASP A 106 -4.83 2.51 -8.18
N ILE A 107 -3.90 1.62 -7.82
CA ILE A 107 -3.50 1.29 -6.44
C ILE A 107 -4.72 0.82 -5.62
N TYR A 108 -5.65 0.08 -6.23
CA TYR A 108 -6.78 -0.48 -5.50
C TYR A 108 -6.33 -1.70 -4.69
N PHE A 109 -6.76 -1.76 -3.43
CA PHE A 109 -6.41 -2.83 -2.52
C PHE A 109 -7.17 -4.11 -2.88
N LEU A 110 -6.43 -5.17 -3.18
CA LEU A 110 -6.99 -6.44 -3.65
C LEU A 110 -7.07 -7.49 -2.53
N GLY A 111 -6.35 -7.28 -1.45
CA GLY A 111 -6.23 -8.25 -0.36
C GLY A 111 -4.84 -8.27 0.26
N TYR A 112 -4.64 -9.22 1.18
CA TYR A 112 -3.37 -9.40 1.85
C TYR A 112 -3.05 -10.87 2.11
N ARG A 113 -1.77 -11.18 2.17
CA ARG A 113 -1.22 -12.46 2.62
C ARG A 113 -0.71 -12.34 4.04
N ASP A 114 -0.98 -13.35 4.85
CA ASP A 114 -0.46 -13.53 6.21
C ASP A 114 -0.12 -15.02 6.45
N LYS A 115 0.01 -15.44 7.72
CA LYS A 115 0.14 -16.86 8.07
C LYS A 115 -0.95 -17.29 9.05
N ILE A 116 -1.45 -18.51 8.87
CA ILE A 116 -2.31 -19.20 9.83
C ILE A 116 -1.73 -20.60 10.08
N ASN A 117 -1.57 -21.00 11.34
CA ASN A 117 -0.98 -22.30 11.71
C ASN A 117 0.35 -22.59 10.98
N ASN A 118 1.23 -21.58 10.87
CA ASN A 118 2.49 -21.60 10.12
C ASN A 118 2.39 -21.79 8.59
N ALA A 119 1.20 -21.92 8.01
CA ALA A 119 0.98 -21.95 6.58
C ALA A 119 0.65 -20.56 6.03
N ALA A 120 1.09 -20.27 4.81
CA ALA A 120 0.71 -19.03 4.11
C ALA A 120 -0.79 -19.03 3.80
N ARG A 121 -1.41 -17.85 3.97
CA ARG A 121 -2.83 -17.62 3.71
C ARG A 121 -3.01 -16.33 2.93
N ALA A 122 -3.92 -16.33 1.96
CA ALA A 122 -4.32 -15.15 1.20
C ALA A 122 -5.77 -14.78 1.53
N ASN A 123 -6.00 -13.50 1.80
CA ASN A 123 -7.30 -12.91 2.07
C ASN A 123 -7.58 -11.90 0.95
N PHE A 124 -8.39 -12.28 -0.03
CA PHE A 124 -8.75 -11.42 -1.16
C PHE A 124 -10.05 -10.67 -0.88
N VAL A 125 -10.16 -9.42 -1.35
CA VAL A 125 -11.40 -8.65 -1.27
C VAL A 125 -12.51 -9.37 -2.05
N ALA A 126 -13.74 -9.41 -1.51
CA ALA A 126 -14.80 -10.32 -2.00
C ALA A 126 -15.21 -10.07 -3.45
N ASP A 127 -15.27 -8.81 -3.86
CA ASP A 127 -15.68 -8.37 -5.19
C ASP A 127 -14.49 -8.00 -6.09
N ALA A 128 -13.25 -8.28 -5.65
CA ALA A 128 -12.07 -8.12 -6.49
C ALA A 128 -12.20 -9.06 -7.71
N LYS A 129 -12.18 -8.47 -8.90
CA LYS A 129 -12.31 -9.18 -10.19
C LYS A 129 -11.00 -9.87 -10.57
N LEU A 130 -10.56 -10.82 -9.75
CA LEU A 130 -9.36 -11.62 -9.93
C LEU A 130 -9.73 -13.03 -10.40
N THR A 131 -9.09 -13.45 -11.50
CA THR A 131 -9.10 -14.86 -11.94
C THR A 131 -8.34 -15.74 -10.96
N ASP A 132 -8.61 -17.05 -10.98
CA ASP A 132 -7.88 -18.04 -10.19
C ASP A 132 -6.37 -18.03 -10.53
N GLU A 133 -6.01 -17.71 -11.77
CA GLU A 133 -4.61 -17.56 -12.19
C GLU A 133 -3.96 -16.34 -11.53
N GLU A 134 -4.62 -15.18 -11.55
CA GLU A 134 -4.09 -13.98 -10.90
C GLU A 134 -3.94 -14.14 -9.39
N LYS A 135 -4.88 -14.83 -8.72
CA LYS A 135 -4.75 -15.13 -7.28
C LYS A 135 -3.50 -15.95 -6.99
N ARG A 136 -3.18 -16.94 -7.85
CA ARG A 136 -1.94 -17.72 -7.76
C ARG A 136 -0.72 -16.89 -8.10
N ASP A 137 -0.80 -16.01 -9.11
CA ASP A 137 0.34 -15.17 -9.48
C ASP A 137 0.67 -14.16 -8.37
N ILE A 138 -0.35 -13.58 -7.71
CA ILE A 138 -0.16 -12.60 -6.63
C ILE A 138 0.53 -13.26 -5.41
N PHE A 139 0.03 -14.43 -4.99
CA PHE A 139 0.55 -15.16 -3.83
C PHE A 139 0.82 -16.64 -4.19
N PRO A 140 1.92 -16.95 -4.90
CA PRO A 140 2.17 -18.28 -5.48
C PRO A 140 2.43 -19.38 -4.46
N ASP A 141 2.82 -19.00 -3.24
CA ASP A 141 3.08 -19.91 -2.13
C ASP A 141 1.81 -20.27 -1.32
N VAL A 142 0.67 -19.66 -1.64
CA VAL A 142 -0.60 -19.92 -0.94
C VAL A 142 -1.39 -20.99 -1.67
N GLU A 143 -1.52 -22.15 -1.01
CA GLU A 143 -2.39 -23.24 -1.47
C GLU A 143 -3.85 -22.79 -1.63
N LYS A 144 -4.55 -23.31 -2.64
CA LYS A 144 -5.94 -22.89 -2.97
C LYS A 144 -6.90 -22.97 -1.78
N LYS A 145 -6.75 -23.98 -0.90
CA LYS A 145 -7.60 -24.12 0.31
C LYS A 145 -7.37 -23.02 1.37
N ASN A 146 -6.23 -22.33 1.31
CA ASN A 146 -5.87 -21.22 2.19
C ASN A 146 -6.11 -19.86 1.52
N GLN A 147 -6.82 -19.81 0.39
CA GLN A 147 -7.29 -18.58 -0.21
C GLN A 147 -8.74 -18.35 0.24
N ILE A 148 -8.98 -17.23 0.91
CA ILE A 148 -10.30 -16.87 1.44
C ILE A 148 -10.70 -15.47 1.01
N ASN A 149 -12.00 -15.23 0.98
CA ASN A 149 -12.54 -13.91 0.69
C ASN A 149 -12.76 -13.15 2.00
N LEU A 150 -12.36 -11.88 2.01
CA LEU A 150 -12.69 -10.92 3.05
C LEU A 150 -14.21 -10.70 3.07
N PRO A 151 -14.81 -10.36 4.21
CA PRO A 151 -16.26 -10.20 4.33
C PRO A 151 -16.78 -8.84 3.84
N TYR A 152 -16.07 -8.21 2.91
CA TYR A 152 -16.38 -6.90 2.34
C TYR A 152 -15.79 -6.77 0.93
N GLY A 153 -16.32 -5.82 0.17
CA GLY A 153 -15.83 -5.40 -1.13
C GLY A 153 -14.84 -4.24 -1.09
N GLU A 154 -14.31 -3.85 -2.24
CA GLU A 154 -13.19 -2.90 -2.37
C GLU A 154 -13.57 -1.45 -2.04
N SER A 155 -14.85 -1.12 -2.08
CA SER A 155 -15.32 0.25 -1.82
C SER A 155 -15.24 0.60 -0.33
N TYR A 156 -14.96 1.88 -0.05
CA TYR A 156 -15.06 2.43 1.30
C TYR A 156 -16.40 2.14 1.97
N ALA A 157 -17.51 2.28 1.23
CA ALA A 157 -18.83 2.00 1.77
C ALA A 157 -18.98 0.55 2.25
N SER A 158 -18.45 -0.42 1.50
CA SER A 158 -18.49 -1.82 1.91
C SER A 158 -17.59 -2.11 3.11
N MET A 159 -16.40 -1.51 3.16
CA MET A 159 -15.51 -1.64 4.31
C MET A 159 -16.10 -0.96 5.56
N GLU A 160 -16.67 0.24 5.46
CA GLU A 160 -17.29 0.97 6.57
C GLU A 160 -18.51 0.23 7.13
N ASP A 161 -19.33 -0.38 6.27
CA ASP A 161 -20.43 -1.26 6.67
C ASP A 161 -19.92 -2.47 7.46
N ALA A 162 -18.90 -3.17 6.94
CA ALA A 162 -18.28 -4.30 7.63
C ALA A 162 -17.57 -3.91 8.94
N ALA A 163 -17.01 -2.70 9.01
CA ALA A 163 -16.45 -2.11 10.22
C ALA A 163 -17.53 -1.71 11.24
N GLY A 164 -18.74 -1.43 10.77
CA GLY A 164 -19.83 -0.85 11.55
C GLY A 164 -19.57 0.59 11.96
N ARG A 165 -18.67 1.32 11.26
CA ARG A 165 -18.32 2.71 11.54
C ARG A 165 -17.63 3.38 10.35
N SER A 166 -17.76 4.70 10.27
CA SER A 166 -17.09 5.55 9.27
C SER A 166 -15.57 5.57 9.44
N ARG A 167 -14.83 5.65 8.33
CA ARG A 167 -13.38 5.80 8.33
C ARG A 167 -12.90 7.11 8.99
N SER A 168 -13.73 8.15 9.02
CA SER A 168 -13.45 9.39 9.78
C SER A 168 -13.34 9.18 11.30
N SER A 169 -13.84 8.04 11.80
CA SER A 169 -13.77 7.68 13.21
C SER A 169 -12.69 6.63 13.51
N ILE A 170 -11.95 6.18 12.50
CA ILE A 170 -10.92 5.15 12.61
C ILE A 170 -9.56 5.85 12.67
N ASP A 171 -8.94 5.84 13.85
CA ASP A 171 -7.63 6.44 14.02
C ASP A 171 -6.56 5.74 13.17
N LEU A 172 -5.81 6.55 12.43
CA LEU A 172 -4.64 6.19 11.64
C LEU A 172 -3.36 6.50 12.40
N GLY A 173 -2.29 5.77 12.09
CA GLY A 173 -0.97 5.92 12.71
C GLY A 173 -0.21 4.60 12.76
N VAL A 174 1.11 4.63 12.92
CA VAL A 174 1.94 3.42 12.84
C VAL A 174 1.62 2.43 13.96
N GLN A 175 1.45 2.94 15.19
CA GLN A 175 1.03 2.10 16.33
C GLN A 175 -0.38 1.51 16.10
N ARG A 176 -1.27 2.32 15.55
CA ARG A 176 -2.66 1.95 15.22
C ARG A 176 -2.72 0.88 14.11
N LEU A 177 -1.82 0.95 13.13
CA LEU A 177 -1.67 -0.07 12.10
C LEU A 177 -1.11 -1.37 12.69
N ASP A 178 -0.08 -1.30 13.52
CA ASP A 178 0.51 -2.47 14.18
C ASP A 178 -0.52 -3.22 15.05
N GLU A 179 -1.28 -2.49 15.88
CA GLU A 179 -2.38 -3.04 16.69
C GLU A 179 -3.40 -3.80 15.83
N ARG A 180 -3.67 -3.32 14.60
CA ARG A 180 -4.60 -3.96 13.67
C ARG A 180 -4.00 -5.17 12.98
N ILE A 181 -2.72 -5.10 12.57
CA ILE A 181 -1.97 -6.28 12.08
C ILE A 181 -2.05 -7.40 13.11
N ASN A 182 -1.82 -7.09 14.39
CA ASN A 182 -1.86 -8.07 15.48
C ASN A 182 -3.26 -8.69 15.67
N LYS A 183 -4.34 -7.97 15.34
CA LYS A 183 -5.72 -8.47 15.41
C LYS A 183 -6.13 -9.35 14.24
N VAL A 184 -5.55 -9.16 13.06
CA VAL A 184 -5.93 -9.88 11.82
C VAL A 184 -4.98 -11.00 11.45
N TYR A 185 -3.71 -10.91 11.85
CA TYR A 185 -2.69 -11.90 11.53
C TYR A 185 -3.04 -13.25 12.15
N GLY A 186 -3.21 -14.27 11.31
CA GLY A 186 -3.60 -15.61 11.74
C GLY A 186 -5.02 -15.70 12.33
N LEU A 187 -5.84 -14.65 12.19
CA LEU A 187 -7.22 -14.65 12.68
C LEU A 187 -8.01 -15.74 11.95
N SER A 188 -8.36 -16.81 12.65
CA SER A 188 -9.21 -17.87 12.08
C SER A 188 -10.66 -17.41 11.99
N TYR A 189 -11.22 -17.47 10.79
CA TYR A 189 -12.64 -17.28 10.54
C TYR A 189 -13.09 -18.26 9.46
N GLY A 190 -14.20 -18.96 9.72
CA GLY A 190 -14.79 -19.85 8.72
C GLY A 190 -15.50 -19.05 7.62
N ALA A 191 -16.28 -19.75 6.79
CA ALA A 191 -17.07 -19.15 5.71
C ALA A 191 -18.06 -18.05 6.17
N LYS A 192 -18.37 -17.99 7.48
CA LYS A 192 -19.26 -16.98 8.08
C LYS A 192 -18.52 -16.23 9.21
N PRO A 193 -17.84 -15.12 8.91
CA PRO A 193 -17.17 -14.31 9.93
C PRO A 193 -18.19 -13.70 10.90
N THR A 194 -17.86 -13.71 12.19
CA THR A 194 -18.63 -13.00 13.22
C THR A 194 -18.60 -11.48 12.98
N LYS A 195 -19.52 -10.73 13.59
CA LYS A 195 -19.50 -9.25 13.53
C LYS A 195 -18.15 -8.68 13.96
N GLU A 196 -17.53 -9.25 15.00
CA GLU A 196 -16.22 -8.81 15.48
C GLU A 196 -15.10 -9.14 14.50
N ASN A 197 -15.15 -10.29 13.82
CA ASN A 197 -14.17 -10.62 12.77
C ASN A 197 -14.29 -9.65 11.59
N LYS A 198 -15.53 -9.35 11.14
CA LYS A 198 -15.76 -8.37 10.08
C LYS A 198 -15.18 -7.01 10.44
N LYS A 199 -15.45 -6.56 11.68
CA LYS A 199 -14.94 -5.30 12.20
C LYS A 199 -13.42 -5.23 12.16
N LYS A 200 -12.72 -6.21 12.74
CA LYS A 200 -11.25 -6.25 12.77
C LYS A 200 -10.63 -6.22 11.37
N LEU A 201 -11.15 -7.06 10.46
CA LEU A 201 -10.66 -7.15 9.09
C LEU A 201 -10.90 -5.84 8.32
N ALA A 202 -12.08 -5.26 8.44
CA ALA A 202 -12.44 -4.03 7.74
C ALA A 202 -11.70 -2.80 8.30
N GLU A 203 -11.53 -2.68 9.62
CA GLU A 203 -10.72 -1.62 10.22
C GLU A 203 -9.26 -1.71 9.75
N PHE A 204 -8.71 -2.92 9.62
CA PHE A 204 -7.39 -3.14 9.01
C PHE A 204 -7.37 -2.68 7.54
N GLY A 205 -8.34 -3.12 6.73
CA GLY A 205 -8.49 -2.71 5.33
C GLY A 205 -8.52 -1.19 5.16
N LEU A 206 -9.39 -0.50 5.90
CA LEU A 206 -9.49 0.97 5.87
C LEU A 206 -8.16 1.63 6.24
N THR A 207 -7.49 1.14 7.28
CA THR A 207 -6.20 1.70 7.72
C THR A 207 -5.13 1.56 6.64
N VAL A 208 -4.98 0.39 6.02
CA VAL A 208 -3.95 0.19 4.99
C VAL A 208 -4.27 0.91 3.69
N VAL A 209 -5.55 1.02 3.31
CA VAL A 209 -5.94 1.81 2.14
C VAL A 209 -5.57 3.27 2.34
N GLN A 210 -5.93 3.87 3.49
CA GLN A 210 -5.65 5.29 3.75
C GLN A 210 -4.15 5.57 3.95
N MET A 211 -3.43 4.72 4.70
CA MET A 211 -2.01 4.94 4.99
C MET A 211 -1.06 4.51 3.86
N VAL A 212 -1.51 3.73 2.88
CA VAL A 212 -0.65 3.27 1.78
C VAL A 212 -1.15 3.80 0.44
N ALA A 213 -2.37 3.43 0.03
CA ALA A 213 -2.89 3.80 -1.28
C ALA A 213 -3.19 5.31 -1.37
N GLU A 214 -3.91 5.87 -0.39
CA GLU A 214 -4.26 7.29 -0.42
C GLU A 214 -3.06 8.18 -0.16
N ALA A 215 -2.18 7.80 0.76
CA ALA A 215 -0.91 8.50 0.95
C ALA A 215 -0.01 8.45 -0.30
N ALA A 216 0.02 7.34 -1.05
CA ALA A 216 0.72 7.29 -2.33
C ALA A 216 0.09 8.21 -3.39
N ARG A 217 -1.24 8.37 -3.39
CA ARG A 217 -1.94 9.27 -4.31
C ARG A 217 -1.76 10.73 -3.94
N PHE A 218 -1.78 11.06 -2.65
CA PHE A 218 -1.85 12.43 -2.14
C PHE A 218 -0.71 12.76 -1.15
N SER A 219 0.12 13.75 -1.51
CA SER A 219 1.14 14.29 -0.61
C SER A 219 0.55 14.90 0.66
N ASP A 220 -0.66 15.49 0.57
CA ASP A 220 -1.35 16.01 1.76
C ASP A 220 -1.67 14.88 2.76
N ILE A 221 -2.11 13.71 2.27
CA ILE A 221 -2.40 12.55 3.13
C ILE A 221 -1.11 11.94 3.69
N GLU A 222 -0.05 11.84 2.89
CA GLU A 222 1.27 11.45 3.37
C GLU A 222 1.72 12.36 4.53
N ASN A 223 1.63 13.68 4.36
CA ASN A 223 2.00 14.67 5.38
C ASN A 223 1.14 14.55 6.65
N ARG A 224 -0.16 14.26 6.52
CA ARG A 224 -1.04 14.00 7.67
C ARG A 224 -0.62 12.74 8.43
N VAL A 225 -0.26 11.67 7.71
CA VAL A 225 0.26 10.45 8.34
C VAL A 225 1.58 10.73 9.05
N ILE A 226 2.49 11.52 8.45
CA ILE A 226 3.73 11.95 9.11
C ILE A 226 3.42 12.73 10.38
N ASN A 227 2.72 13.86 10.27
CA ASN A 227 2.51 14.79 11.37
C ASN A 227 1.59 14.25 12.47
N GLY A 228 0.57 13.46 12.10
CA GLY A 228 -0.43 12.93 13.03
C GLY A 228 -0.15 11.49 13.45
N GLY A 229 0.15 10.63 12.47
CA GLY A 229 0.26 9.19 12.67
C GLY A 229 1.63 8.68 13.12
N LEU A 230 2.72 9.35 12.71
CA LEU A 230 4.08 9.05 13.15
C LEU A 230 4.47 9.94 14.33
N GLU A 231 4.35 11.27 14.19
CA GLU A 231 4.82 12.18 15.23
C GLU A 231 3.91 12.26 16.47
N LYS A 232 2.59 12.25 16.27
CA LYS A 232 1.58 12.35 17.36
C LYS A 232 0.97 11.00 17.71
N LYS A 233 1.54 9.89 17.21
CA LYS A 233 1.10 8.48 17.36
C LYS A 233 -0.20 8.11 16.64
N SER A 234 -1.18 9.01 16.60
CA SER A 234 -2.40 8.80 15.85
C SER A 234 -3.16 10.09 15.53
N PHE A 235 -3.97 10.03 14.48
CA PHE A 235 -4.98 11.05 14.16
C PHE A 235 -6.21 10.40 13.52
N SER A 236 -7.36 11.05 13.64
CA SER A 236 -8.57 10.66 12.91
C SER A 236 -8.65 11.44 11.58
N PRO A 237 -9.01 10.81 10.46
CA PRO A 237 -9.20 11.51 9.19
C PRO A 237 -10.28 12.59 9.31
N ASP A 238 -9.93 13.83 8.96
CA ASP A 238 -10.89 14.94 8.91
C ASP A 238 -11.65 14.97 7.57
N ASP A 239 -12.69 15.80 7.50
CA ASP A 239 -13.54 15.90 6.31
C ASP A 239 -12.76 16.29 5.04
N ASN A 240 -11.68 17.06 5.19
CA ASN A 240 -10.82 17.46 4.07
C ASN A 240 -10.04 16.26 3.49
N MET A 241 -9.46 15.42 4.35
CA MET A 241 -8.82 14.17 3.92
C MET A 241 -9.84 13.25 3.24
N ILE A 242 -11.03 13.09 3.81
CA ILE A 242 -12.10 12.27 3.22
C ILE A 242 -12.56 12.84 1.86
N ALA A 243 -12.59 14.17 1.71
CA ALA A 243 -12.92 14.80 0.45
C ALA A 243 -11.86 14.52 -0.63
N LEU A 244 -10.56 14.57 -0.30
CA LEU A 244 -9.49 14.21 -1.22
C LEU A 244 -9.63 12.77 -1.72
N GLU A 245 -9.84 11.81 -0.82
CA GLU A 245 -10.00 10.39 -1.15
C GLU A 245 -11.13 10.17 -2.17
N LYS A 246 -12.24 10.91 -2.04
CA LYS A 246 -13.37 10.85 -2.98
C LYS A 246 -13.07 11.49 -4.33
N GLU A 247 -12.22 12.50 -4.35
CA GLU A 247 -12.00 13.37 -5.51
C GLU A 247 -10.80 12.96 -6.38
N TRP A 248 -9.99 11.97 -5.99
CA TRP A 248 -8.79 11.55 -6.74
C TRP A 248 -9.04 11.37 -8.24
N GLY A 249 -10.14 10.70 -8.60
CA GLY A 249 -10.51 10.45 -9.99
C GLY A 249 -10.89 11.72 -10.76
N LYS A 250 -11.52 12.70 -10.10
CA LYS A 250 -11.93 13.98 -10.69
C LYS A 250 -10.75 14.94 -10.79
N ILE A 251 -9.94 15.05 -9.74
CA ILE A 251 -8.68 15.82 -9.75
C ILE A 251 -7.77 15.33 -10.87
N SER A 252 -7.59 14.01 -10.99
CA SER A 252 -6.81 13.42 -12.08
C SER A 252 -7.36 13.79 -13.46
N GLN A 253 -8.69 13.79 -13.62
CA GLN A 253 -9.34 14.17 -14.88
C GLN A 253 -9.17 15.66 -15.20
N ALA A 254 -9.32 16.54 -14.21
CA ALA A 254 -9.16 17.97 -14.36
C ALA A 254 -7.74 18.34 -14.81
N ILE A 255 -6.71 17.69 -14.23
CA ILE A 255 -5.31 17.88 -14.65
C ILE A 255 -5.10 17.37 -16.09
N HIS A 256 -5.64 16.21 -16.46
CA HIS A 256 -5.55 15.72 -17.86
C HIS A 256 -6.26 16.64 -18.86
N ASN A 257 -7.28 17.37 -18.41
CA ASN A 257 -8.04 18.31 -19.23
C ASN A 257 -7.52 19.76 -19.14
N ALA A 258 -6.46 20.02 -18.37
CA ALA A 258 -5.92 21.35 -18.14
C ALA A 258 -5.58 22.08 -19.46
N SER A 259 -5.36 23.40 -19.36
CA SER A 259 -4.87 24.21 -20.47
C SER A 259 -3.62 23.60 -21.11
N PRO A 260 -3.33 23.83 -22.41
CA PRO A 260 -2.10 23.32 -23.04
C PRO A 260 -0.81 23.74 -22.31
N SER A 261 -0.83 24.89 -21.64
CA SER A 261 0.28 25.39 -20.82
C SER A 261 0.36 24.74 -19.44
N CYS A 262 -0.59 23.85 -19.07
CA CYS A 262 -0.67 23.25 -17.75
C CYS A 262 -0.71 24.26 -16.60
N LYS A 263 -1.31 25.44 -16.83
CA LYS A 263 -1.47 26.47 -15.79
C LYS A 263 -2.85 26.45 -15.16
N GLU A 264 -3.88 26.32 -15.98
CA GLU A 264 -5.28 26.48 -15.57
C GLU A 264 -6.03 25.16 -15.67
N LEU A 265 -6.86 24.88 -14.67
CA LEU A 265 -7.84 23.81 -14.70
C LEU A 265 -9.07 24.29 -15.46
N LYS A 266 -9.57 23.45 -16.38
CA LYS A 266 -10.82 23.74 -17.11
C LYS A 266 -12.06 23.26 -16.35
N ASP A 267 -11.90 22.17 -15.62
CA ASP A 267 -12.96 21.56 -14.84
C ASP A 267 -12.93 22.14 -13.42
N LYS A 268 -14.11 22.50 -12.89
CA LYS A 268 -14.25 22.90 -11.49
C LYS A 268 -14.11 21.67 -10.59
N LEU A 269 -13.38 21.81 -9.49
CA LEU A 269 -13.24 20.78 -8.47
C LEU A 269 -14.24 20.98 -7.34
N ASP A 270 -14.75 19.88 -6.79
CA ASP A 270 -15.55 19.91 -5.56
C ASP A 270 -14.66 20.08 -4.32
N PHE A 271 -13.46 19.49 -4.35
CA PHE A 271 -12.40 19.73 -3.36
C PHE A 271 -11.00 19.51 -3.99
N PRO A 272 -9.99 20.33 -3.65
CA PRO A 272 -10.09 21.62 -2.96
C PRO A 272 -10.80 22.66 -3.84
N SER A 273 -11.93 23.20 -3.37
CA SER A 273 -12.87 23.99 -4.18
C SER A 273 -12.36 25.37 -4.61
N ASN A 274 -11.33 25.87 -3.92
CA ASN A 274 -10.66 27.14 -4.19
C ASN A 274 -9.45 27.00 -5.13
N VAL A 275 -9.14 25.80 -5.62
CA VAL A 275 -8.00 25.57 -6.52
C VAL A 275 -8.49 25.52 -7.96
N ASN A 276 -8.03 26.48 -8.77
CA ASN A 276 -8.32 26.59 -10.20
C ASN A 276 -7.06 26.47 -11.08
N THR A 277 -5.89 26.25 -10.48
CA THR A 277 -4.62 26.08 -11.20
C THR A 277 -4.02 24.71 -10.93
N VAL A 278 -3.21 24.24 -11.89
CA VAL A 278 -2.45 23.00 -11.75
C VAL A 278 -1.43 23.10 -10.60
N ASP A 279 -0.75 24.25 -10.47
CA ASP A 279 0.24 24.44 -9.41
C ASP A 279 -0.39 24.45 -8.01
N GLY A 280 -1.62 24.95 -7.87
CA GLY A 280 -2.37 24.88 -6.61
C GLY A 280 -2.67 23.44 -6.15
N LEU A 281 -2.57 22.44 -7.04
CA LEU A 281 -2.75 21.02 -6.70
C LEU A 281 -1.44 20.34 -6.24
N ARG A 282 -0.26 20.96 -6.40
CA ARG A 282 1.03 20.32 -6.08
C ARG A 282 1.20 19.97 -4.60
N SER A 283 0.57 20.72 -3.70
CA SER A 283 0.56 20.43 -2.27
C SER A 283 -0.38 19.28 -1.89
N TYR A 284 -1.27 18.85 -2.79
CA TYR A 284 -2.29 17.85 -2.50
C TYR A 284 -1.97 16.50 -3.12
N ILE A 285 -1.60 16.46 -4.40
CA ILE A 285 -1.51 15.22 -5.19
C ILE A 285 -0.07 14.88 -5.57
N SER A 286 0.27 13.59 -5.49
CA SER A 286 1.57 13.05 -5.87
C SER A 286 1.52 12.10 -7.07
N LEU A 287 0.36 11.49 -7.32
CA LEU A 287 0.20 10.49 -8.38
C LEU A 287 -1.22 10.54 -8.95
N LEU A 288 -1.32 10.67 -10.27
CA LEU A 288 -2.60 10.75 -10.98
C LEU A 288 -3.10 9.38 -11.38
N LYS A 289 -4.42 9.18 -11.37
CA LYS A 289 -5.06 8.10 -12.11
C LYS A 289 -4.91 8.37 -13.60
N PHE A 290 -4.49 7.38 -14.38
CA PHE A 290 -4.52 7.50 -15.84
C PHE A 290 -5.92 7.86 -16.35
N LYS A 291 -6.00 8.87 -17.22
CA LYS A 291 -7.23 9.26 -17.91
C LYS A 291 -6.96 9.39 -19.41
N LYS A 292 -7.93 8.98 -20.23
CA LYS A 292 -7.91 9.29 -21.66
C LYS A 292 -8.17 10.78 -21.84
N VAL A 293 -7.28 11.47 -22.54
CA VAL A 293 -7.49 12.89 -22.91
C VAL A 293 -8.52 12.93 -24.04
N LYS A 294 -9.54 13.80 -23.92
CA LYS A 294 -10.67 13.88 -24.88
C LYS A 294 -10.32 14.56 -26.21
N THR A 295 -9.15 15.18 -26.33
CA THR A 295 -8.70 15.87 -27.54
C THR A 295 -7.38 15.28 -28.00
N THR A 296 -7.25 15.05 -29.31
CA THR A 296 -6.00 14.76 -30.04
C THR A 296 -4.99 15.87 -29.76
N ARG A 297 -4.27 15.75 -28.64
CA ARG A 297 -3.03 16.47 -28.40
C ARG A 297 -1.93 15.49 -28.74
N ASP A 298 -1.17 15.81 -29.78
CA ASP A 298 0.19 15.29 -29.88
C ASP A 298 0.85 15.55 -28.54
N VAL A 299 1.27 14.45 -27.91
CA VAL A 299 1.87 14.45 -26.59
C VAL A 299 3.12 15.31 -26.68
N ALA A 300 3.03 16.55 -26.20
CA ALA A 300 4.21 17.27 -25.74
C ALA A 300 4.73 16.50 -24.53
N ARG A 301 5.51 15.44 -24.82
CA ARG A 301 6.42 14.80 -23.88
C ARG A 301 7.36 15.91 -23.43
N VAL A 302 7.07 16.51 -22.29
CA VAL A 302 8.11 17.26 -21.58
C VAL A 302 9.03 16.20 -21.03
N GLU A 303 10.16 15.99 -21.71
CA GLU A 303 11.27 15.24 -21.15
C GLU A 303 11.73 15.99 -19.89
N LEU A 304 11.72 15.28 -18.75
CA LEU A 304 12.43 15.70 -17.55
C LEU A 304 13.94 15.59 -17.78
#